data_AF-A0A2V8KCH4-F1
#
_entry.id   AF-A0A2V8KCH4-F1
#
_cell.length_a   1.000
_cell.length_b   1.000
_cell.length_c   1.000
_cell.angle_alpha   90.00
_cell.angle_beta   90.00
_cell.angle_gamma   90.00
#
_symmetry.space_group_name_H-M   'P 1'
#
loop_
_entity.id
_entity.type
_entity.pdbx_description
1 polymer ?
#
loop_
_entity_poly.entity_id
_entity_poly.type
_entity_poly.pdbx_seq_one_letter_code
_entity_poly.pdbx_strand_id
1 'polypeptide(L)'
;MESGSVDNFDNSPIGSAPTGWSATLTGSGNAKWTVEKDDTAPSKPNVLRQSGVATYPICFKNDTSLKDGFVEVKFKPISGKEDQAGGLIWRLKDANNYYVARANALEDNVTIYHTINGKRTERKRTGMKVAPNVWHSLRVDFQGNHFVVTYDAKKALEWDDDTFKDAGKVGVWTKADSVTMFDDFTYGSK
;
A
#
# COMPACT_ATOMS: atom_id res chain seq x y z
N MET A 1 -13.56 20.51 -4.98
CA MET A 1 -13.90 19.18 -4.41
C MET A 1 -12.99 18.20 -5.11
N GLU A 2 -12.08 17.56 -4.38
CA GLU A 2 -11.19 16.55 -4.97
C GLU A 2 -12.04 15.38 -5.50
N SER A 3 -11.94 15.04 -6.78
CA SER A 3 -12.61 13.87 -7.35
C SER A 3 -11.80 12.61 -7.03
N GLY A 4 -12.08 11.99 -5.89
CA GLY A 4 -11.49 10.71 -5.48
C GLY A 4 -12.42 9.53 -5.77
N SER A 5 -11.84 8.40 -6.15
CA SER A 5 -12.51 7.09 -6.17
C SER A 5 -12.18 6.32 -4.89
N VAL A 6 -13.05 5.40 -4.49
CA VAL A 6 -12.88 4.54 -3.31
C VAL A 6 -13.15 3.08 -3.67
N ASP A 7 -12.28 2.19 -3.20
CA ASP A 7 -12.47 0.75 -3.15
C ASP A 7 -12.48 0.33 -1.67
N ASN A 8 -13.66 0.01 -1.15
CA ASN A 8 -13.86 -0.52 0.20
C ASN A 8 -13.96 -2.06 0.24
N PHE A 9 -13.79 -2.72 -0.92
CA PHE A 9 -13.82 -4.18 -1.07
C PHE A 9 -15.14 -4.89 -0.73
N ASP A 10 -16.18 -4.17 -0.28
CA ASP A 10 -17.46 -4.74 0.16
C ASP A 10 -18.25 -5.46 -0.95
N ASN A 11 -18.10 -5.00 -2.19
CA ASN A 11 -18.75 -5.58 -3.35
C ASN A 11 -17.94 -6.68 -4.04
N SER A 12 -16.74 -6.99 -3.53
CA SER A 12 -15.90 -8.03 -4.12
C SER A 12 -16.22 -9.42 -3.54
N PRO A 13 -16.05 -10.51 -4.32
CA PRO A 13 -16.25 -11.86 -3.83
C PRO A 13 -15.28 -12.22 -2.71
N ILE A 14 -15.80 -12.77 -1.61
CA ILE A 14 -14.99 -13.27 -0.48
C ILE A 14 -14.15 -14.47 -0.93
N GLY A 15 -12.92 -14.55 -0.44
CA GLY A 15 -12.00 -15.68 -0.66
C GLY A 15 -11.12 -15.57 -1.91
N SER A 16 -11.26 -14.50 -2.70
CA SER A 16 -10.42 -14.19 -3.86
C SER A 16 -9.88 -12.76 -3.79
N ALA A 17 -8.93 -12.43 -4.67
CA ALA A 17 -8.52 -11.04 -4.86
C ALA A 17 -9.73 -10.18 -5.32
N PRO A 18 -9.75 -8.87 -5.02
CA PRO A 18 -10.87 -8.01 -5.38
C PRO A 18 -11.08 -7.90 -6.89
N THR A 19 -12.32 -7.68 -7.31
CA THR A 19 -12.63 -7.53 -8.74
C THR A 19 -11.96 -6.28 -9.30
N GLY A 20 -11.29 -6.40 -10.46
CA GLY A 20 -10.57 -5.27 -11.06
C GLY A 20 -9.21 -4.97 -10.42
N TRP A 21 -8.72 -5.86 -9.55
CA TRP A 21 -7.37 -5.79 -8.98
C TRP A 21 -6.50 -6.93 -9.50
N SER A 22 -5.20 -6.68 -9.62
CA SER A 22 -4.19 -7.69 -9.89
C SER A 22 -3.37 -7.96 -8.63
N ALA A 23 -3.32 -9.22 -8.22
CA ALA A 23 -2.50 -9.70 -7.11
C ALA A 23 -1.26 -10.43 -7.64
N THR A 24 -0.08 -10.01 -7.18
CA THR A 24 1.21 -10.61 -7.59
C THR A 24 2.29 -10.31 -6.53
N LEU A 25 3.56 -10.40 -6.89
CA LEU A 25 4.69 -10.08 -6.03
C LEU A 25 5.90 -9.60 -6.83
N THR A 26 6.76 -8.82 -6.19
CA THR A 26 8.17 -8.65 -6.60
C THR A 26 9.01 -9.70 -5.88
N GLY A 27 9.98 -10.31 -6.59
CA GLY A 27 10.87 -11.31 -6.00
C GLY A 27 10.29 -12.72 -6.05
N SER A 28 10.29 -13.44 -4.93
CA SER A 28 9.88 -14.85 -4.85
C SER A 28 8.99 -15.13 -3.65
N GLY A 29 8.41 -16.35 -3.62
CA GLY A 29 7.50 -16.82 -2.58
C GLY A 29 6.06 -16.88 -3.06
N ASN A 30 5.12 -16.94 -2.13
CA ASN A 30 3.70 -17.12 -2.40
C ASN A 30 2.88 -16.04 -1.68
N ALA A 31 2.52 -14.98 -2.41
CA ALA A 31 1.57 -13.99 -1.93
C ALA A 31 0.15 -14.59 -1.90
N LYS A 32 -0.65 -14.21 -0.90
CA LYS A 32 -2.06 -14.57 -0.81
C LYS A 32 -2.86 -13.32 -0.49
N TRP A 33 -3.66 -12.88 -1.45
CA TRP A 33 -4.53 -11.71 -1.36
C TRP A 33 -5.98 -12.17 -1.47
N THR A 34 -6.78 -11.90 -0.43
CA THR A 34 -8.16 -12.36 -0.34
C THR A 34 -9.05 -11.29 0.28
N VAL A 35 -10.26 -11.13 -0.26
CA VAL A 35 -11.32 -10.38 0.42
C VAL A 35 -11.90 -11.25 1.52
N GLU A 36 -11.97 -10.73 2.74
CA GLU A 36 -12.41 -11.46 3.94
C GLU A 36 -13.38 -10.59 4.76
N LYS A 37 -14.28 -11.21 5.52
CA LYS A 37 -15.12 -10.49 6.48
C LYS A 37 -14.31 -10.09 7.70
N ASP A 38 -14.48 -8.87 8.18
CA ASP A 38 -13.92 -8.42 9.44
C ASP A 38 -14.85 -7.37 10.09
N ASP A 39 -15.39 -7.68 11.27
CA ASP A 39 -16.34 -6.80 11.96
C ASP A 39 -15.68 -5.53 12.54
N THR A 40 -14.36 -5.41 12.45
CA THR A 40 -13.61 -4.20 12.80
C THR A 40 -13.26 -3.36 11.57
N ALA A 41 -13.64 -3.78 10.36
CA ALA A 41 -13.41 -3.02 9.13
C ALA A 41 -13.93 -1.57 9.26
N PRO A 42 -13.14 -0.56 8.86
CA PRO A 42 -13.56 0.83 8.79
C PRO A 42 -14.88 1.01 8.02
N SER A 43 -15.00 0.33 6.87
CA SER A 43 -16.22 0.15 6.10
C SER A 43 -16.58 -1.33 6.08
N LYS A 44 -17.64 -1.69 6.80
CA LYS A 44 -18.12 -3.07 6.88
C LYS A 44 -18.84 -3.49 5.59
N PRO A 45 -18.82 -4.80 5.23
CA PRO A 45 -18.34 -5.90 6.07
C PRO A 45 -16.96 -6.49 5.72
N ASN A 46 -16.31 -6.05 4.65
CA ASN A 46 -15.16 -6.76 4.09
C ASN A 46 -13.85 -5.96 4.16
N VAL A 47 -12.72 -6.68 4.09
CA VAL A 47 -11.37 -6.13 3.97
C VAL A 47 -10.59 -6.88 2.90
N LEU A 48 -9.62 -6.23 2.28
CA LEU A 48 -8.56 -6.92 1.54
C LEU A 48 -7.47 -7.37 2.51
N ARG A 49 -7.15 -8.66 2.53
CA ARG A 49 -6.11 -9.23 3.39
C ARG A 49 -4.97 -9.83 2.60
N GLN A 50 -3.74 -9.47 2.98
CA GLN A 50 -2.55 -10.23 2.62
C GLN A 50 -2.25 -11.23 3.76
N SER A 51 -2.03 -12.50 3.42
CA SER A 51 -1.65 -13.53 4.40
C SER A 51 -0.65 -14.59 3.89
N GLY A 52 -0.01 -14.32 2.75
CA GLY A 52 1.00 -15.19 2.18
C GLY A 52 2.41 -14.76 2.56
N VAL A 53 3.39 -15.62 2.29
CA VAL A 53 4.81 -15.35 2.57
C VAL A 53 5.53 -15.17 1.24
N ALA A 54 5.99 -13.95 0.95
CA ALA A 54 6.79 -13.64 -0.23
C ALA A 54 7.70 -12.45 0.02
N THR A 55 8.69 -12.22 -0.85
CA THR A 55 9.63 -11.09 -0.69
C THR A 55 8.84 -9.78 -0.56
N TYR A 56 8.03 -9.44 -1.56
CA TYR A 56 7.20 -8.23 -1.60
C TYR A 56 5.85 -8.50 -2.28
N PRO A 57 4.83 -8.99 -1.56
CA PRO A 57 3.47 -9.07 -2.05
C PRO A 57 2.93 -7.71 -2.52
N ILE A 58 2.31 -7.66 -3.69
CA ILE A 58 1.65 -6.45 -4.22
C ILE A 58 0.23 -6.76 -4.71
N CYS A 59 -0.68 -5.81 -4.52
CA CYS A 59 -2.01 -5.86 -5.10
C CYS A 59 -2.38 -4.46 -5.62
N PHE A 60 -2.73 -4.31 -6.89
CA PHE A 60 -2.94 -3.00 -7.51
C PHE A 60 -4.20 -2.94 -8.38
N LYS A 61 -4.78 -1.75 -8.49
CA LYS A 61 -6.03 -1.49 -9.22
C LYS A 61 -5.77 -1.38 -10.73
N ASN A 62 -6.46 -2.19 -11.53
CA ASN A 62 -6.14 -2.39 -12.95
C ASN A 62 -6.47 -1.18 -13.85
N ASP A 63 -7.49 -0.40 -13.53
CA ASP A 63 -7.97 0.74 -14.33
C ASP A 63 -7.39 2.09 -13.87
N THR A 64 -6.33 2.07 -13.07
CA THR A 64 -5.64 3.30 -12.64
C THR A 64 -4.44 3.64 -13.54
N SER A 65 -4.20 4.93 -13.71
CA SER A 65 -2.98 5.50 -14.29
C SER A 65 -2.85 6.95 -13.85
N LEU A 66 -2.12 7.18 -12.75
CA LEU A 66 -1.95 8.49 -12.12
C LEU A 66 -0.53 8.99 -12.31
N LYS A 67 -0.37 10.19 -12.87
CA LYS A 67 0.91 10.91 -12.90
C LYS A 67 1.07 11.75 -11.64
N ASP A 68 0.09 12.61 -11.39
CA ASP A 68 0.00 13.51 -10.24
C ASP A 68 -1.34 13.25 -9.55
N GLY A 69 -1.37 13.29 -8.22
CA GLY A 69 -2.53 12.90 -7.45
C GLY A 69 -2.22 12.44 -6.04
N PHE A 70 -3.05 11.54 -5.56
CA PHE A 70 -2.87 10.90 -4.26
C PHE A 70 -3.32 9.45 -4.27
N VAL A 71 -2.81 8.71 -3.30
CA VAL A 71 -3.32 7.40 -2.88
C VAL A 71 -3.33 7.33 -1.36
N GLU A 72 -4.39 6.77 -0.80
CA GLU A 72 -4.58 6.60 0.64
C GLU A 72 -5.26 5.27 0.92
N VAL A 73 -4.96 4.67 2.07
CA VAL A 73 -5.60 3.44 2.52
C VAL A 73 -5.65 3.39 4.03
N LYS A 74 -6.67 2.72 4.57
CA LYS A 74 -6.65 2.27 5.96
C LYS A 74 -6.05 0.88 6.02
N PHE A 75 -5.12 0.64 6.93
CA PHE A 75 -4.50 -0.67 7.10
C PHE A 75 -4.43 -1.08 8.57
N LYS A 76 -4.48 -2.38 8.82
CA LYS A 76 -4.36 -2.99 10.15
C LYS A 76 -3.29 -4.08 10.12
N PRO A 77 -2.10 -3.84 10.70
CA PRO A 77 -1.04 -4.84 10.78
C PRO A 77 -1.38 -5.92 11.82
N ILE A 78 -1.57 -7.17 11.40
CA ILE A 78 -2.07 -8.25 12.27
C ILE A 78 -0.92 -9.03 12.92
N SER A 79 0.01 -9.53 12.11
CA SER A 79 1.12 -10.37 12.58
C SER A 79 2.25 -10.44 11.56
N GLY A 80 3.39 -10.97 11.99
CA GLY A 80 4.57 -11.22 11.18
C GLY A 80 5.82 -11.19 12.06
N LYS A 81 6.84 -11.98 11.74
CA LYS A 81 8.08 -12.08 12.51
C LYS A 81 9.23 -11.33 11.85
N GLU A 82 9.31 -11.38 10.52
CA GLU A 82 10.33 -10.64 9.78
C GLU A 82 9.91 -9.21 9.51
N ASP A 83 8.61 -9.01 9.28
CA ASP A 83 8.02 -7.69 9.12
C ASP A 83 6.53 -7.76 9.50
N GLN A 84 6.00 -6.68 10.04
CA GLN A 84 4.58 -6.54 10.33
C GLN A 84 4.12 -5.19 9.76
N ALA A 85 4.03 -5.14 8.44
CA ALA A 85 3.88 -3.90 7.70
C ALA A 85 2.70 -3.87 6.72
N GLY A 86 2.22 -2.66 6.48
CA GLY A 86 1.38 -2.28 5.36
C GLY A 86 2.03 -1.16 4.57
N GLY A 87 1.79 -1.14 3.26
CA GLY A 87 2.36 -0.11 2.38
C GLY A 87 1.47 0.28 1.23
N LEU A 88 1.79 1.43 0.66
CA LEU A 88 1.12 2.05 -0.48
C LEU A 88 2.06 2.18 -1.66
N ILE A 89 1.55 1.89 -2.84
CA ILE A 89 2.27 1.94 -4.11
C ILE A 89 1.71 3.08 -4.98
N TRP A 90 2.60 3.85 -5.62
CA TRP A 90 2.25 4.78 -6.68
C TRP A 90 3.25 4.73 -7.84
N ARG A 91 2.84 5.26 -8.99
CA ARG A 91 3.56 5.19 -10.28
C ARG A 91 4.05 3.78 -10.60
N LEU A 92 3.23 2.77 -10.32
CA LEU A 92 3.56 1.38 -10.68
C LEU A 92 3.49 1.21 -12.19
N LYS A 93 4.65 0.88 -12.78
CA LYS A 93 4.75 0.49 -14.19
C LYS A 93 4.49 -1.01 -14.36
N ASP A 94 5.12 -1.80 -13.49
CA ASP A 94 5.00 -3.25 -13.42
C ASP A 94 5.40 -3.75 -12.03
N ALA A 95 5.34 -5.06 -11.80
CA ALA A 95 5.64 -5.68 -10.51
C ALA A 95 7.09 -5.50 -10.04
N ASN A 96 7.99 -4.94 -10.85
CA ASN A 96 9.39 -4.72 -10.53
C ASN A 96 9.80 -3.23 -10.57
N ASN A 97 8.87 -2.31 -10.83
CA ASN A 97 9.15 -0.89 -11.05
C ASN A 97 8.04 0.01 -10.49
N TYR A 98 8.25 0.56 -9.30
CA TYR A 98 7.27 1.39 -8.59
C TYR A 98 7.89 2.13 -7.39
N TYR A 99 7.19 3.14 -6.87
CA TYR A 99 7.48 3.72 -5.55
C TYR A 99 6.63 3.08 -4.46
N VAL A 100 7.14 3.04 -3.23
CA VAL A 100 6.39 2.50 -2.09
C VAL A 100 6.69 3.22 -0.78
N ALA A 101 5.66 3.49 0.01
CA ALA A 101 5.74 3.90 1.41
C ALA A 101 5.30 2.72 2.29
N ARG A 102 6.00 2.46 3.38
CA ARG A 102 5.76 1.36 4.32
C ARG A 102 5.63 1.90 5.73
N ALA A 103 4.61 1.49 6.46
CA ALA A 103 4.53 1.60 7.91
C ALA A 103 4.70 0.21 8.54
N ASN A 104 5.54 0.09 9.57
CA ASN A 104 5.93 -1.20 10.17
C ASN A 104 5.81 -1.17 11.70
N ALA A 105 5.06 -2.12 12.25
CA ALA A 105 4.77 -2.25 13.69
C ALA A 105 5.91 -2.86 14.53
N LEU A 106 6.78 -3.69 13.95
CA LEU A 106 7.94 -4.25 14.66
C LEU A 106 9.05 -3.23 14.82
N GLU A 107 9.22 -2.36 13.83
CA GLU A 107 10.32 -1.39 13.79
C GLU A 107 9.90 0.04 14.16
N ASP A 108 8.62 0.28 14.48
CA ASP A 108 8.05 1.60 14.79
C ASP A 108 8.52 2.71 13.84
N ASN A 109 8.31 2.51 12.54
CA ASN A 109 8.68 3.50 11.54
C ASN A 109 7.77 3.57 10.32
N VAL A 110 7.92 4.70 9.64
CA VAL A 110 7.49 4.90 8.26
C VAL A 110 8.72 5.11 7.39
N THR A 111 8.77 4.42 6.25
CA THR A 111 9.89 4.45 5.31
C THR A 111 9.39 4.59 3.88
N ILE A 112 10.14 5.31 3.05
CA ILE A 112 9.88 5.46 1.61
C ILE A 112 10.99 4.82 0.78
N TYR A 113 10.60 4.14 -0.29
CA TYR A 113 11.48 3.39 -1.18
C TYR A 113 11.10 3.66 -2.64
N HIS A 114 12.05 3.36 -3.53
CA HIS A 114 11.73 2.93 -4.89
C HIS A 114 12.13 1.47 -5.09
N THR A 115 11.42 0.78 -5.98
CA THR A 115 11.80 -0.52 -6.51
C THR A 115 12.11 -0.34 -7.98
N ILE A 116 13.33 -0.66 -8.41
CA ILE A 116 13.77 -0.60 -9.80
C ILE A 116 14.32 -1.97 -10.18
N ASN A 117 13.81 -2.56 -11.26
CA ASN A 117 14.19 -3.90 -11.71
C ASN A 117 14.13 -4.94 -10.58
N GLY A 118 13.10 -4.84 -9.73
CA GLY A 118 12.87 -5.74 -8.59
C GLY A 118 13.75 -5.47 -7.37
N LYS A 119 14.69 -4.53 -7.46
CA LYS A 119 15.54 -4.12 -6.32
C LYS A 119 14.92 -2.93 -5.61
N ARG A 120 14.46 -3.16 -4.38
CA ARG A 120 13.97 -2.13 -3.47
C ARG A 120 15.14 -1.40 -2.79
N THR A 121 15.16 -0.08 -2.85
CA THR A 121 16.16 0.78 -2.20
C THR A 121 15.47 1.80 -1.29
N GLU A 122 15.90 1.83 -0.02
CA GLU A 122 15.44 2.79 0.98
C GLU A 122 15.96 4.18 0.67
N ARG A 123 15.11 5.19 0.88
CA ARG A 123 15.45 6.58 0.57
C ARG A 123 15.34 7.47 1.79
N LYS A 124 14.24 7.38 2.54
CA LYS A 124 14.07 8.07 3.81
C LYS A 124 13.28 7.21 4.80
N ARG A 125 13.54 7.41 6.08
CA ARG A 125 12.92 6.74 7.22
C ARG A 125 12.67 7.74 8.33
N THR A 126 11.56 7.58 9.04
CA THR A 126 11.26 8.32 10.27
C THR A 126 10.71 7.39 11.34
N GLY A 127 11.00 7.67 12.61
CA GLY A 127 10.44 6.94 13.74
C GLY A 127 8.99 7.38 13.97
N MET A 128 8.05 6.43 13.95
CA MET A 128 6.64 6.64 14.20
C MET A 128 6.05 5.39 14.81
N LYS A 129 5.37 5.53 15.95
CA LYS A 129 4.71 4.38 16.59
C LYS A 129 3.66 3.81 15.65
N VAL A 130 3.76 2.52 15.34
CA VAL A 130 2.75 1.78 14.57
C VAL A 130 2.20 0.67 15.47
N ALA A 131 0.92 0.78 15.84
CA ALA A 131 0.33 -0.15 16.78
C ALA A 131 -0.14 -1.43 16.05
N PRO A 132 0.24 -2.63 16.51
CA PRO A 132 -0.29 -3.86 15.95
C PRO A 132 -1.78 -4.01 16.30
N ASN A 133 -2.56 -4.63 15.41
CA ASN A 133 -3.99 -4.89 15.56
C ASN A 133 -4.88 -3.64 15.71
N VAL A 134 -4.39 -2.48 15.24
CA VAL A 134 -5.14 -1.21 15.20
C VAL A 134 -5.21 -0.72 13.76
N TRP A 135 -6.34 -0.09 13.39
CA TRP A 135 -6.47 0.55 12.09
C TRP A 135 -5.74 1.89 12.07
N HIS A 136 -4.93 2.06 11.03
CA HIS A 136 -4.15 3.26 10.77
C HIS A 136 -4.44 3.77 9.36
N SER A 137 -4.17 5.04 9.10
CA SER A 137 -4.20 5.63 7.76
C SER A 137 -2.78 5.86 7.24
N LEU A 138 -2.55 5.51 5.99
CA LEU A 138 -1.33 5.86 5.25
C LEU A 138 -1.77 6.55 3.96
N ARG A 139 -1.12 7.65 3.63
CA ARG A 139 -1.39 8.45 2.43
C ARG A 139 -0.11 8.91 1.78
N VAL A 140 -0.11 8.96 0.46
CA VAL A 140 0.94 9.62 -0.34
C VAL A 140 0.27 10.60 -1.29
N ASP A 141 0.63 11.87 -1.18
CA ASP A 141 0.38 12.89 -2.21
C ASP A 141 1.62 13.00 -3.10
N PHE A 142 1.45 13.01 -4.42
CA PHE A 142 2.54 13.04 -5.38
C PHE A 142 2.26 14.03 -6.52
N GLN A 143 3.18 14.96 -6.74
CA GLN A 143 3.08 15.99 -7.77
C GLN A 143 4.44 16.24 -8.41
N GLY A 144 4.55 16.02 -9.71
CA GLY A 144 5.84 16.13 -10.42
C GLY A 144 6.84 15.13 -9.86
N ASN A 145 7.95 15.59 -9.33
CA ASN A 145 8.94 14.75 -8.65
C ASN A 145 8.80 14.80 -7.11
N HIS A 146 7.85 15.56 -6.55
CA HIS A 146 7.71 15.75 -5.11
C HIS A 146 6.64 14.83 -4.50
N PHE A 147 7.00 14.10 -3.45
CA PHE A 147 6.12 13.17 -2.74
C PHE A 147 6.02 13.52 -1.26
N VAL A 148 4.81 13.48 -0.70
CA VAL A 148 4.53 13.69 0.73
C VAL A 148 3.83 12.45 1.29
N VAL A 149 4.45 11.80 2.27
CA VAL A 149 3.87 10.67 3.00
C VAL A 149 3.26 11.18 4.30
N THR A 150 1.98 10.86 4.53
CA THR A 150 1.24 11.15 5.74
C THR A 150 0.82 9.84 6.40
N TYR A 151 1.04 9.72 7.70
CA TYR A 151 0.64 8.58 8.52
C TYR A 151 -0.19 9.08 9.70
N ASP A 152 -1.40 8.54 9.87
CA ASP A 152 -2.37 9.00 10.90
C ASP A 152 -2.53 10.52 10.95
N ALA A 153 -2.81 11.10 9.77
CA ALA A 153 -2.96 12.54 9.53
C ALA A 153 -1.73 13.41 9.90
N LYS A 154 -0.58 12.79 10.21
CA LYS A 154 0.68 13.48 10.50
C LYS A 154 1.66 13.28 9.35
N LYS A 155 2.27 14.37 8.89
CA LYS A 155 3.33 14.29 7.89
C LYS A 155 4.50 13.46 8.42
N ALA A 156 4.83 12.38 7.71
CA ALA A 156 5.89 11.46 8.06
C ALA A 156 7.18 11.76 7.31
N LEU A 157 7.09 11.85 5.98
CA LEU A 157 8.24 12.01 5.09
C LEU A 157 7.87 12.92 3.93
N GLU A 158 8.86 13.59 3.37
CA GLU A 158 8.79 14.21 2.05
C GLU A 158 10.01 13.78 1.24
N TRP A 159 9.88 13.57 -0.07
CA TRP A 159 10.99 13.14 -0.91
C TRP A 159 10.81 13.59 -2.35
N ASP A 160 11.86 14.19 -2.92
CA ASP A 160 11.95 14.50 -4.34
C ASP A 160 12.67 13.38 -5.10
N ASP A 161 12.08 12.88 -6.17
CA ASP A 161 12.69 11.87 -7.03
C ASP A 161 12.17 11.88 -8.47
N ASP A 162 13.11 11.73 -9.41
CA ASP A 162 12.87 11.79 -10.85
C ASP A 162 12.95 10.43 -11.56
N THR A 163 12.94 9.31 -10.82
CA THR A 163 13.08 7.95 -11.40
C THR A 163 11.89 7.60 -12.31
N PHE A 164 10.66 7.66 -11.81
CA PHE A 164 9.45 7.33 -12.56
C PHE A 164 8.68 8.61 -12.85
N LYS A 165 8.77 9.10 -14.09
CA LYS A 165 8.19 10.38 -14.54
C LYS A 165 6.80 10.26 -15.18
N ASP A 166 6.44 9.04 -15.58
CA ASP A 166 5.18 8.75 -16.26
C ASP A 166 4.08 8.38 -15.27
N ALA A 167 2.83 8.42 -15.75
CA ALA A 167 1.70 7.91 -15.01
C ALA A 167 1.84 6.39 -14.76
N GLY A 168 1.35 5.93 -13.62
CA GLY A 168 1.35 4.50 -13.30
C GLY A 168 0.19 4.10 -12.39
N LYS A 169 0.10 2.80 -12.12
CA LYS A 169 -0.95 2.25 -11.27
C LYS A 169 -0.69 2.57 -9.79
N VAL A 170 -1.75 2.44 -9.00
CA VAL A 170 -1.69 2.55 -7.54
C VAL A 170 -2.17 1.24 -6.90
N GLY A 171 -1.72 0.99 -5.66
CA GLY A 171 -2.07 -0.24 -4.96
C GLY A 171 -1.50 -0.33 -3.55
N VAL A 172 -1.58 -1.53 -2.98
CA VAL A 172 -1.10 -1.87 -1.64
C VAL A 172 0.03 -2.90 -1.69
N TRP A 173 0.80 -2.94 -0.61
CA TRP A 173 2.06 -3.67 -0.52
C TRP A 173 2.27 -4.25 0.88
N THR A 174 2.90 -5.42 0.98
CA THR A 174 3.44 -5.94 2.25
C THR A 174 4.85 -6.52 2.04
N LYS A 175 5.48 -7.03 3.10
CA LYS A 175 6.81 -7.66 3.05
C LYS A 175 6.80 -9.00 3.77
N ALA A 176 7.58 -9.95 3.27
CA ALA A 176 7.89 -11.20 3.96
C ALA A 176 6.61 -11.91 4.45
N ASP A 177 6.49 -12.14 5.76
CA ASP A 177 5.39 -12.83 6.42
C ASP A 177 4.36 -11.88 7.07
N SER A 178 4.36 -10.61 6.67
CA SER A 178 3.38 -9.62 7.13
C SER A 178 1.95 -10.02 6.75
N VAL A 179 1.16 -10.36 7.74
CA VAL A 179 -0.30 -10.44 7.64
C VAL A 179 -0.87 -9.05 7.90
N THR A 180 -1.51 -8.47 6.90
CA THR A 180 -2.07 -7.11 6.97
C THR A 180 -3.43 -7.05 6.28
N MET A 181 -4.36 -6.34 6.90
CA MET A 181 -5.66 -6.02 6.32
C MET A 181 -5.67 -4.59 5.81
N PHE A 182 -6.41 -4.34 4.74
CA PHE A 182 -6.56 -3.06 4.06
C PHE A 182 -8.04 -2.80 3.81
N ASP A 183 -8.44 -1.55 3.94
CA ASP A 183 -9.80 -1.08 3.70
C ASP A 183 -9.78 0.41 3.28
N ASP A 184 -10.89 0.91 2.75
CA ASP A 184 -11.06 2.30 2.29
C ASP A 184 -9.88 2.77 1.41
N PHE A 185 -9.53 2.02 0.36
CA PHE A 185 -8.48 2.43 -0.57
C PHE A 185 -9.00 3.56 -1.45
N THR A 186 -8.44 4.75 -1.32
CA THR A 186 -8.84 5.94 -2.08
C THR A 186 -7.72 6.48 -2.94
N TYR A 187 -8.09 7.03 -4.08
CA TYR A 187 -7.13 7.61 -5.02
C TYR A 187 -7.80 8.67 -5.90
N GLY A 188 -7.00 9.59 -6.44
CA GLY A 188 -7.51 10.61 -7.34
C GLY A 188 -6.39 11.42 -7.97
N SER A 189 -6.66 12.00 -9.13
CA SER A 189 -5.76 12.95 -9.79
C SER A 189 -5.83 14.31 -9.09
N LYS A 190 -4.73 15.07 -9.14
CA LYS A 190 -4.65 16.47 -8.73
C LYS A 190 -4.17 17.34 -9.88
#